data_AF-A0A3B6LNB0-F1
#
_entry.id   AF-A0A3B6LNB0-F1
#
_cell.length_a   1.000
_cell.length_b   1.000
_cell.length_c   1.000
_cell.angle_alpha   90.00
_cell.angle_beta   90.00
_cell.angle_gamma   90.00
#
_symmetry.space_group_name_H-M   'P 1'
#
loop_
_entity.id
_entity.type
_entity.pdbx_description
1 polymer ?
#
loop_
_entity_poly.entity_id
_entity_poly.type
_entity_poly.pdbx_seq_one_letter_code
_entity_poly.pdbx_strand_id
1 'polypeptide(L)'
;MADGEPSGAYREFKALVEAADRKFARARDLPLYGGGDHHSRKAFKAYTRLWRLQQDRRRDLVAAGLRRWEIGEVASRIGQLYYARYLRTAEPRSLVGAYVFYEAIYSRGYFAAPANANASAAAGGGAKHQGLLIRYKELRFIARFLVVAMLMRRAEAVDHLVARLRSLVQESKSAYPKTNFKEWKQVLQELERFLKADGAYKGSRSLRYDNLFDSYASNLASIARFHSKRVLKLKEAVLTSYHRNEVKFTELTLDTFRMLQSLEWEPTGSYQIAVKELTENGTMSDQSGPSGLIDIHLSTEISDGNLPSNPQRAIIYHPTVSHLIAVLATICEELSQDSILLIYISASGLADQNAYQKYASSSTSRSRPASAFLIDKPNSHASSDDHVWLGPRGNGGPNNLYPEDLIPFTRYPLFLVIDSENSHAFKAGHT
;
A
#
# COMPACT_ATOMS: atom_id res chain seq x y z
N MET A 1 38.80 -9.55 28.27
CA MET A 1 37.76 -9.87 27.26
C MET A 1 36.57 -10.42 28.02
N ALA A 2 35.58 -9.58 28.27
CA ALA A 2 34.29 -10.01 28.80
C ALA A 2 33.27 -9.64 27.73
N ASP A 3 32.90 -10.64 26.91
CA ASP A 3 31.68 -10.54 26.10
C ASP A 3 30.52 -10.50 27.09
N GLY A 4 30.13 -9.28 27.46
CA GLY A 4 29.06 -9.03 28.43
C GLY A 4 27.76 -9.59 27.89
N GLU A 5 27.20 -10.58 28.58
CA GLU A 5 25.85 -11.06 28.31
C GLU A 5 24.89 -9.86 28.20
N PRO A 6 24.02 -9.81 27.18
CA PRO A 6 23.03 -8.75 27.08
C PRO A 6 22.18 -8.73 28.35
N SER A 7 21.96 -7.54 28.91
CA SER A 7 21.14 -7.38 30.12
C SER A 7 19.79 -8.08 29.95
N GLY A 8 19.20 -8.61 31.02
CA GLY A 8 17.90 -9.28 30.96
C GLY A 8 16.82 -8.41 30.29
N ALA A 9 16.91 -7.09 30.45
CA ALA A 9 16.05 -6.10 29.80
C ALA A 9 16.17 -6.10 28.26
N TYR A 10 17.40 -6.21 27.73
CA TYR A 10 17.63 -6.22 26.30
C TYR A 10 17.21 -7.56 25.67
N ARG A 11 17.42 -8.68 26.36
CA ARG A 11 16.88 -9.98 25.93
C ARG A 11 15.34 -9.97 25.89
N GLU A 12 14.70 -9.43 26.92
CA GLU A 12 13.25 -9.26 26.96
C GLU A 12 12.75 -8.40 25.78
N PHE A 13 13.41 -7.26 25.53
CA PHE A 13 13.10 -6.39 24.39
C PHE A 13 13.17 -7.15 23.07
N LYS A 14 14.26 -7.89 22.83
CA LYS A 14 14.45 -8.70 21.61
C LYS A 14 13.38 -9.77 21.44
N ALA A 15 13.05 -10.50 22.51
CA ALA A 15 11.99 -11.50 22.47
C ALA A 15 10.63 -10.89 22.12
N LEU A 16 10.32 -9.69 22.64
CA LEU A 16 9.11 -8.96 22.29
C LEU A 16 9.11 -8.45 20.84
N VAL A 17 10.25 -8.00 20.32
CA VAL A 17 10.40 -7.63 18.89
C VAL A 17 10.05 -8.82 18.01
N GLU A 18 10.68 -9.97 18.23
CA GLU A 18 10.43 -11.17 17.43
C GLU A 18 8.97 -11.63 17.54
N ALA A 19 8.39 -11.57 18.74
CA ALA A 19 6.99 -11.93 18.96
C ALA A 19 6.01 -10.96 18.29
N ALA A 20 6.37 -9.68 18.16
CA ALA A 20 5.61 -8.68 17.41
C ALA A 20 5.77 -8.89 15.90
N ASP A 21 6.99 -9.11 15.42
CA ASP A 21 7.31 -9.36 14.01
C ASP A 21 6.62 -10.62 13.46
N ARG A 22 6.53 -11.69 14.25
CA ARG A 22 5.74 -12.89 13.87
C ARG A 22 4.26 -12.58 13.68
N LYS A 23 3.68 -11.69 14.51
CA LYS A 23 2.29 -11.26 14.36
C LYS A 23 2.11 -10.31 13.19
N PHE A 24 3.08 -9.43 12.98
CA PHE A 24 3.13 -8.53 11.83
C PHE A 24 3.17 -9.30 10.51
N ALA A 25 4.05 -10.30 10.39
CA ALA A 25 4.17 -11.14 9.21
C ALA A 25 2.82 -11.81 8.89
N ARG A 26 2.17 -12.41 9.89
CA ARG A 26 0.83 -12.98 9.73
C ARG A 26 -0.19 -11.93 9.26
N ALA A 27 -0.22 -10.75 9.88
CA ALA A 27 -1.14 -9.68 9.48
C ALA A 27 -0.89 -9.17 8.05
N ARG A 28 0.37 -9.19 7.59
CA ARG A 28 0.76 -8.79 6.22
C ARG A 28 0.42 -9.87 5.18
N ASP A 29 0.63 -11.15 5.55
CA ASP A 29 0.48 -12.27 4.62
C ASP A 29 -0.99 -12.66 4.42
N LEU A 30 -1.90 -12.19 5.29
CA LEU A 30 -3.33 -12.30 5.04
C LEU A 30 -3.76 -11.36 3.90
N PRO A 31 -4.66 -11.81 3.01
CA PRO A 31 -5.21 -10.94 2.00
C PRO A 31 -5.91 -9.72 2.63
N LEU A 32 -5.94 -8.60 1.91
CA LEU A 32 -6.59 -7.36 2.37
C LEU A 32 -8.13 -7.49 2.46
N TYR A 33 -8.69 -8.61 2.00
CA TYR A 33 -10.11 -8.97 1.98
C TYR A 33 -10.43 -10.09 2.98
N GLY A 34 -11.66 -10.11 3.51
CA GLY A 34 -12.17 -11.20 4.36
C GLY A 34 -11.64 -11.23 5.81
N GLY A 35 -12.26 -10.50 6.73
CA GLY A 35 -12.07 -10.69 8.19
C GLY A 35 -10.65 -10.52 8.81
N GLY A 36 -9.64 -10.03 8.08
CA GLY A 36 -8.23 -9.97 8.52
C GLY A 36 -7.89 -9.04 9.70
N ASP A 37 -8.85 -8.24 10.18
CA ASP A 37 -8.59 -7.18 11.17
C ASP A 37 -8.09 -7.70 12.54
N HIS A 38 -8.47 -8.92 12.91
CA HIS A 38 -8.03 -9.53 14.18
C HIS A 38 -6.51 -9.74 14.26
N HIS A 39 -5.86 -10.12 13.17
CA HIS A 39 -4.40 -10.29 13.12
C HIS A 39 -3.68 -8.95 13.23
N SER A 40 -4.17 -7.94 12.52
CA SER A 40 -3.69 -6.56 12.61
C SER A 40 -3.83 -6.01 14.02
N ARG A 41 -4.98 -6.20 14.69
CA ARG A 41 -5.19 -5.82 16.11
C ARG A 41 -4.21 -6.51 17.05
N LYS A 42 -3.93 -7.80 16.84
CA LYS A 42 -2.92 -8.55 17.61
C LYS A 42 -1.50 -8.00 17.42
N ALA A 43 -1.15 -7.64 16.18
CA ALA A 43 0.13 -7.01 15.88
C ALA A 43 0.24 -5.62 16.52
N PHE A 44 -0.81 -4.79 16.39
CA PHE A 44 -0.90 -3.49 17.08
C PHE A 44 -0.68 -3.63 18.58
N LYS A 45 -1.42 -4.51 19.26
CA LYS A 45 -1.27 -4.73 20.71
C LYS A 45 0.16 -5.13 21.10
N ALA A 46 0.80 -5.98 20.29
CA ALA A 46 2.18 -6.40 20.54
C ALA A 46 3.18 -5.23 20.39
N TYR A 47 3.07 -4.45 19.32
CA TYR A 47 3.94 -3.28 19.14
C TYR A 47 3.64 -2.16 20.12
N THR A 48 2.39 -1.94 20.55
CA THR A 48 2.07 -0.97 21.60
C THR A 48 2.73 -1.36 22.92
N ARG A 49 2.69 -2.65 23.29
CA ARG A 49 3.40 -3.15 24.49
C ARG A 49 4.92 -2.93 24.36
N LEU A 50 5.50 -3.28 23.22
CA LEU A 50 6.92 -3.09 22.93
C LEU A 50 7.31 -1.61 22.96
N TRP A 51 6.46 -0.74 22.42
CA TRP A 51 6.68 0.71 22.38
C TRP A 51 6.69 1.32 23.78
N ARG A 52 5.77 0.91 24.66
CA ARG A 52 5.75 1.33 26.07
C ARG A 52 7.01 0.88 26.81
N LEU A 53 7.36 -0.41 26.69
CA LEU A 53 8.58 -0.94 27.31
C LEU A 53 9.82 -0.13 26.95
N GLN A 54 9.99 0.21 25.67
CA GLN A 54 11.15 0.99 25.23
C GLN A 54 11.09 2.47 25.64
N GLN A 55 9.92 3.04 25.93
CA GLN A 55 9.81 4.38 26.52
C GLN A 55 10.22 4.32 27.99
N ASP A 56 9.62 3.41 28.76
CA ASP A 56 9.79 3.30 30.20
C ASP A 56 11.22 2.92 30.59
N ARG A 57 11.86 2.03 29.82
CA ARG A 57 13.19 1.48 30.11
C ARG A 57 14.26 1.95 29.12
N ARG A 58 14.07 3.10 28.48
CA ARG A 58 14.97 3.57 27.40
C ARG A 58 16.44 3.63 27.83
N ARG A 59 16.71 4.18 29.02
CA ARG A 59 18.07 4.37 29.52
C ARG A 59 18.80 3.03 29.67
N ASP A 60 18.15 2.05 30.30
CA ASP A 60 18.69 0.70 30.49
C ASP A 60 18.93 -0.02 29.16
N LEU A 61 17.99 0.09 28.22
CA LEU A 61 18.09 -0.55 26.92
C LEU A 61 19.25 0.04 26.10
N VAL A 62 19.42 1.36 26.12
CA VAL A 62 20.54 2.03 25.45
C VAL A 62 21.87 1.64 26.09
N ALA A 63 21.93 1.60 27.43
CA ALA A 63 23.11 1.11 28.16
C ALA A 63 23.44 -0.35 27.80
N ALA A 64 22.42 -1.17 27.53
CA ALA A 64 22.57 -2.55 27.08
C ALA A 64 22.81 -2.73 25.57
N GLY A 65 22.96 -1.63 24.81
CA GLY A 65 23.36 -1.65 23.41
C GLY A 65 22.26 -1.40 22.38
N LEU A 66 21.03 -1.06 22.80
CA LEU A 66 19.94 -0.68 21.88
C LEU A 66 20.35 0.50 21.00
N ARG A 67 20.26 0.31 19.69
CA ARG A 67 20.61 1.31 18.68
C ARG A 67 19.37 2.11 18.25
N ARG A 68 19.61 3.35 17.83
CA ARG A 68 18.55 4.27 17.34
C ARG A 68 17.76 3.67 16.17
N TRP A 69 18.43 3.02 15.23
CA TRP A 69 17.78 2.44 14.06
C TRP A 69 16.81 1.29 14.42
N GLU A 70 17.04 0.60 15.54
CA GLU A 70 16.14 -0.46 16.02
C GLU A 70 14.83 0.13 16.54
N ILE A 71 14.89 1.28 17.21
CA ILE A 71 13.71 2.04 17.61
C ILE A 71 12.97 2.55 16.37
N GLY A 72 13.72 3.06 15.38
CA GLY A 72 13.17 3.48 14.09
C GLY A 72 12.45 2.35 13.35
N GLU A 73 12.95 1.11 13.43
CA GLU A 73 12.31 -0.06 12.86
C GLU A 73 10.99 -0.41 13.55
N VAL A 74 10.95 -0.40 14.89
CA VAL A 74 9.69 -0.60 15.64
C VAL A 74 8.66 0.47 15.27
N ALA A 75 9.06 1.74 15.26
CA ALA A 75 8.18 2.84 14.85
C ALA A 75 7.70 2.66 13.39
N SER A 76 8.59 2.24 12.48
CA SER A 76 8.24 2.00 11.08
C SER A 76 7.21 0.88 10.94
N ARG A 77 7.29 -0.17 11.76
CA ARG A 77 6.30 -1.26 11.78
C ARG A 77 4.93 -0.79 12.26
N ILE A 78 4.88 0.09 13.27
CA ILE A 78 3.62 0.69 13.72
C ILE A 78 3.00 1.55 12.60
N GLY A 79 3.80 2.39 11.94
CA GLY A 79 3.35 3.17 10.78
C GLY A 79 2.84 2.28 9.63
N GLN A 80 3.49 1.13 9.38
CA GLN A 80 3.03 0.15 8.39
C GLN A 80 1.67 -0.47 8.76
N LEU A 81 1.41 -0.74 10.04
CA LEU A 81 0.11 -1.27 10.48
C LEU A 81 -1.02 -0.24 10.29
N TYR A 82 -0.74 1.03 10.57
CA TYR A 82 -1.67 2.13 10.29
C TYR A 82 -1.95 2.24 8.79
N TYR A 83 -0.90 2.23 7.97
CA TYR A 83 -1.04 2.28 6.52
C TYR A 83 -1.83 1.08 5.96
N ALA A 84 -1.55 -0.14 6.42
CA ALA A 84 -2.27 -1.33 6.00
C ALA A 84 -3.77 -1.27 6.38
N ARG A 85 -4.08 -0.76 7.58
CA ARG A 85 -5.47 -0.51 8.00
C ARG A 85 -6.15 0.53 7.10
N TYR A 86 -5.46 1.62 6.75
CA TYR A 86 -5.98 2.62 5.82
C TYR A 86 -6.32 2.00 4.45
N LEU A 87 -5.42 1.21 3.87
CA LEU A 87 -5.69 0.60 2.56
C LEU A 87 -6.99 -0.21 2.57
N ARG A 88 -7.25 -0.97 3.65
CA ARG A 88 -8.47 -1.78 3.79
C ARG A 88 -9.72 -0.97 4.12
N THR A 89 -9.63 -0.02 5.05
CA THR A 89 -10.82 0.62 5.65
C THR A 89 -11.13 2.00 5.08
N ALA A 90 -10.18 2.59 4.35
CA ALA A 90 -10.24 3.98 3.94
C ALA A 90 -10.48 4.97 5.09
N GLU A 91 -10.16 4.59 6.34
CA GLU A 91 -10.29 5.48 7.49
C GLU A 91 -9.18 6.55 7.45
N PRO A 92 -9.53 7.85 7.35
CA PRO A 92 -8.53 8.92 7.27
C PRO A 92 -7.56 8.94 8.45
N ARG A 93 -8.06 8.63 9.64
CA ARG A 93 -7.27 8.53 10.88
C ARG A 93 -6.13 7.53 10.76
N SER A 94 -6.34 6.42 10.07
CA SER A 94 -5.31 5.41 9.87
C SER A 94 -4.18 5.94 8.97
N LEU A 95 -4.49 6.76 7.96
CA LEU A 95 -3.46 7.38 7.12
C LEU A 95 -2.67 8.46 7.89
N VAL A 96 -3.37 9.31 8.66
CA VAL A 96 -2.74 10.32 9.53
C VAL A 96 -1.80 9.65 10.53
N GLY A 97 -2.24 8.56 11.17
CA GLY A 97 -1.40 7.77 12.07
C GLY A 97 -0.12 7.28 11.40
N ALA A 98 -0.21 6.75 10.17
CA ALA A 98 0.97 6.33 9.42
C ALA A 98 1.93 7.50 9.16
N TYR A 99 1.40 8.65 8.76
CA TYR A 99 2.21 9.85 8.47
C TYR A 99 2.91 10.37 9.71
N VAL A 100 2.23 10.51 10.85
CA VAL A 100 2.83 10.99 12.11
C VAL A 100 4.01 10.11 12.54
N PHE A 101 3.85 8.78 12.45
CA PHE A 101 4.95 7.87 12.75
C PHE A 101 6.11 8.05 11.77
N TYR A 102 5.85 8.18 10.46
CA TYR A 102 6.89 8.34 9.46
C TYR A 102 7.60 9.69 9.55
N GLU A 103 6.87 10.78 9.73
CA GLU A 103 7.44 12.11 9.96
C GLU A 103 8.31 12.13 11.22
N ALA A 104 7.84 11.55 12.33
CA ALA A 104 8.61 11.45 13.56
C ALA A 104 9.89 10.60 13.40
N ILE A 105 9.85 9.57 12.54
CA ILE A 105 11.03 8.76 12.25
C ILE A 105 12.05 9.57 11.46
N TYR A 106 11.56 10.31 10.47
CA TYR A 106 12.33 11.13 9.56
C TYR A 106 13.00 12.30 10.31
N SER A 107 12.22 13.11 11.03
CA SER A 107 12.69 14.29 11.75
C SER A 107 13.72 13.96 12.83
N ARG A 108 13.55 12.83 13.51
CA ARG A 108 14.50 12.36 14.54
C ARG A 108 15.73 11.67 13.95
N GLY A 109 15.74 11.37 12.65
CA GLY A 109 16.87 10.73 11.98
C GLY A 109 17.23 9.36 12.57
N TYR A 110 16.25 8.48 12.85
CA TYR A 110 16.55 7.17 13.44
C TYR A 110 17.44 6.28 12.56
N PHE A 111 17.40 6.47 11.25
CA PHE A 111 18.24 5.75 10.29
C PHE A 111 19.49 6.54 9.86
N ALA A 112 19.69 7.76 10.38
CA ALA A 112 20.85 8.57 10.02
C ALA A 112 22.14 7.84 10.41
N ALA A 113 23.15 7.91 9.54
CA ALA A 113 24.49 7.43 9.86
C ALA A 113 25.04 8.21 11.07
N PRO A 114 25.75 7.55 12.01
CA PRO A 114 26.41 8.26 13.09
C PRO A 114 27.40 9.28 12.51
N ALA A 115 27.47 10.48 13.12
CA ALA A 115 28.30 11.61 12.66
C ALA A 115 29.78 11.24 12.41
N ASN A 116 30.27 10.17 13.03
CA ASN A 116 31.62 9.64 12.88
C ASN A 116 31.71 8.53 11.81
N ALA A 117 31.02 8.70 10.68
CA ALA A 117 31.03 7.72 9.56
C ALA A 117 32.43 7.46 8.99
N ASN A 118 33.39 8.36 9.21
CA ASN A 118 34.79 8.20 8.84
C ASN A 118 35.49 7.03 9.58
N ALA A 119 34.97 6.59 10.74
CA ALA A 119 35.46 5.39 11.43
C ALA A 119 34.96 4.07 10.79
N SER A 120 33.88 4.10 10.00
CA SER A 120 33.32 2.91 9.33
C SER A 120 34.11 2.48 8.09
N ALA A 121 34.93 3.38 7.53
CA ALA A 121 35.85 3.07 6.45
C ALA A 121 36.95 2.08 6.91
N ALA A 122 37.38 2.19 8.18
CA ALA A 122 38.36 1.34 8.85
C ALA A 122 37.75 0.10 9.56
N ALA A 123 36.41 -0.01 9.61
CA ALA A 123 35.75 -1.09 10.32
C ALA A 123 35.72 -2.39 9.50
N GLY A 124 35.89 -3.53 10.19
CA GLY A 124 35.91 -4.87 9.58
C GLY A 124 34.64 -5.22 8.81
N GLY A 125 34.68 -6.32 8.04
CA GLY A 125 33.62 -6.71 7.09
C GLY A 125 32.20 -6.73 7.66
N GLY A 126 32.03 -7.12 8.93
CA GLY A 126 30.73 -7.17 9.61
C GLY A 126 30.07 -5.80 9.82
N ALA A 127 30.84 -4.76 10.15
CA ALA A 127 30.32 -3.42 10.36
C ALA A 127 29.87 -2.75 9.05
N LYS A 128 30.62 -2.98 7.96
CA LYS A 128 30.22 -2.55 6.61
C LYS A 128 28.91 -3.22 6.16
N HIS A 129 28.76 -4.51 6.42
CA HIS A 129 27.53 -5.23 6.11
C HIS A 129 26.32 -4.68 6.89
N GLN A 130 26.46 -4.45 8.20
CA GLN A 130 25.38 -3.86 9.00
C GLN A 130 25.00 -2.45 8.52
N GLY A 131 25.98 -1.61 8.20
CA GLY A 131 25.71 -0.28 7.64
C GLY A 131 24.93 -0.34 6.33
N LEU A 132 25.26 -1.30 5.45
CA LEU A 132 24.53 -1.51 4.19
C LEU A 132 23.08 -1.94 4.45
N LEU A 133 22.83 -2.83 5.41
CA LEU A 133 21.48 -3.24 5.79
C LEU A 133 20.65 -2.05 6.29
N ILE A 134 21.24 -1.18 7.12
CA ILE A 134 20.57 0.02 7.62
C ILE A 134 20.23 0.97 6.46
N ARG A 135 21.13 1.15 5.49
CA ARG A 135 20.84 1.95 4.28
C ARG A 135 19.66 1.39 3.49
N TYR A 136 19.58 0.07 3.31
CA TYR A 136 18.42 -0.54 2.67
C TYR A 136 17.13 -0.39 3.50
N LYS A 137 17.21 -0.33 4.84
CA LYS A 137 16.05 -0.01 5.69
C LYS A 137 15.61 1.44 5.48
N GLU A 138 16.55 2.39 5.47
CA GLU A 138 16.29 3.82 5.22
C GLU A 138 15.65 4.05 3.84
N LEU A 139 16.22 3.46 2.79
CA LEU A 139 15.70 3.56 1.42
C LEU A 139 14.24 3.06 1.32
N ARG A 140 13.95 1.88 1.89
CA ARG A 140 12.58 1.33 1.91
C ARG A 140 11.64 2.14 2.81
N PHE A 141 12.16 2.72 3.89
CA PHE A 141 11.38 3.59 4.76
C PHE A 141 10.95 4.85 4.02
N ILE A 142 11.88 5.56 3.35
CA ILE A 142 11.56 6.77 2.58
C ILE A 142 10.58 6.47 1.45
N ALA A 143 10.75 5.35 0.74
CA ALA A 143 9.79 4.94 -0.29
C ALA A 143 8.37 4.74 0.26
N ARG A 144 8.22 4.15 1.45
CA ARG A 144 6.90 4.03 2.12
C ARG A 144 6.36 5.37 2.59
N PHE A 145 7.23 6.25 3.09
CA PHE A 145 6.82 7.58 3.51
C PHE A 145 6.32 8.41 2.33
N LEU A 146 6.99 8.32 1.17
CA LEU A 146 6.53 8.94 -0.07
C LEU A 146 5.11 8.52 -0.44
N VAL A 147 4.78 7.22 -0.39
CA VAL A 147 3.41 6.75 -0.69
C VAL A 147 2.39 7.39 0.24
N VAL A 148 2.66 7.43 1.55
CA VAL A 148 1.75 8.06 2.53
C VAL A 148 1.64 9.56 2.31
N ALA A 149 2.75 10.26 2.04
CA ALA A 149 2.75 11.70 1.77
C ALA A 149 1.99 12.06 0.48
N MET A 150 2.10 11.22 -0.56
CA MET A 150 1.33 11.37 -1.81
C MET A 150 -0.17 11.17 -1.57
N LEU A 151 -0.56 10.12 -0.83
CA LEU A 151 -1.96 9.89 -0.47
C LEU A 151 -2.52 11.03 0.39
N MET A 152 -1.73 11.61 1.30
CA MET A 152 -2.12 12.81 2.07
C MET A 152 -2.03 14.11 1.27
N ARG A 153 -1.61 14.07 0.01
CA ARG A 153 -1.43 15.23 -0.88
C ARG A 153 -0.54 16.33 -0.30
N ARG A 154 0.52 15.94 0.44
CA ARG A 154 1.51 16.86 1.02
C ARG A 154 2.62 17.16 0.03
N ALA A 155 2.36 18.05 -0.94
CA ALA A 155 3.29 18.35 -2.04
C ALA A 155 4.71 18.71 -1.57
N GLU A 156 4.84 19.58 -0.57
CA GLU A 156 6.14 19.97 -0.01
C GLU A 156 6.90 18.80 0.61
N ALA A 157 6.20 17.95 1.38
CA ALA A 157 6.78 16.74 1.96
C ALA A 157 7.21 15.74 0.86
N VAL A 158 6.39 15.59 -0.19
CA VAL A 158 6.73 14.75 -1.35
C VAL A 158 7.99 15.26 -2.03
N ASP A 159 8.07 16.55 -2.37
CA ASP A 159 9.25 17.14 -3.02
C ASP A 159 10.51 16.97 -2.15
N HIS A 160 10.40 17.21 -0.84
CA HIS A 160 11.49 17.01 0.12
C HIS A 160 11.95 15.55 0.18
N LEU A 161 11.02 14.60 0.28
CA LEU A 161 11.33 13.16 0.36
C LEU A 161 11.89 12.62 -0.95
N VAL A 162 11.45 13.12 -2.11
CA VAL A 162 12.02 12.78 -3.43
C VAL A 162 13.48 13.21 -3.47
N ALA A 163 13.77 14.45 -3.07
CA ALA A 163 15.14 14.96 -3.02
C ALA A 163 16.02 14.12 -2.09
N ARG A 164 15.50 13.78 -0.89
CA ARG A 164 16.23 12.94 0.05
C ARG A 164 16.45 11.52 -0.47
N LEU A 165 15.46 10.88 -1.08
CA LEU A 165 15.62 9.54 -1.66
C LEU A 165 16.71 9.54 -2.74
N ARG A 166 16.71 10.55 -3.62
CA ARG A 166 17.72 10.71 -4.66
C ARG A 166 19.12 10.85 -4.06
N SER A 167 19.27 11.76 -3.08
CA SER A 167 20.53 11.95 -2.35
C SER A 167 21.00 10.67 -1.66
N LEU A 168 20.10 9.97 -0.96
CA LEU A 168 20.41 8.73 -0.24
C LEU A 168 20.88 7.60 -1.17
N VAL A 169 20.30 7.47 -2.36
CA VAL A 169 20.76 6.49 -3.37
C VAL A 169 22.18 6.83 -3.83
N GLN A 170 22.51 8.11 -4.04
CA GLN A 170 23.87 8.52 -4.42
C GLN A 170 24.87 8.29 -3.28
N GLU A 171 24.53 8.70 -2.05
CA GLU A 171 25.34 8.43 -0.85
C GLU A 171 25.60 6.94 -0.64
N SER A 172 24.58 6.11 -0.87
CA SER A 172 24.71 4.65 -0.70
C SER A 172 25.61 4.05 -1.78
N LYS A 173 25.51 4.54 -3.03
CA LYS A 173 26.37 4.09 -4.12
C LYS A 173 27.84 4.48 -3.89
N SER A 174 28.11 5.68 -3.37
CA SER A 174 29.47 6.13 -3.08
C SER A 174 30.06 5.40 -1.87
N ALA A 175 29.26 5.17 -0.82
CA ALA A 175 29.69 4.44 0.37
C ALA A 175 29.91 2.93 0.12
N TYR A 176 29.20 2.35 -0.85
CA TYR A 176 29.27 0.91 -1.17
C TYR A 176 29.47 0.65 -2.68
N PRO A 177 30.65 0.95 -3.25
CA PRO A 177 30.88 0.86 -4.70
C PRO A 177 30.73 -0.54 -5.30
N LYS A 178 30.93 -1.59 -4.48
CA LYS A 178 30.80 -3.01 -4.89
C LYS A 178 29.36 -3.50 -4.90
N THR A 179 28.41 -2.73 -4.37
CA THR A 179 27.01 -3.10 -4.26
C THR A 179 26.22 -2.59 -5.45
N ASN A 180 25.35 -3.43 -6.01
CA ASN A 180 24.48 -3.05 -7.12
C ASN A 180 23.23 -2.31 -6.61
N PHE A 181 23.06 -1.04 -7.01
CA PHE A 181 21.89 -0.22 -6.71
C PHE A 181 20.97 0.01 -7.93
N LYS A 182 21.06 -0.82 -8.99
CA LYS A 182 20.24 -0.67 -10.20
C LYS A 182 18.74 -0.66 -9.91
N GLU A 183 18.26 -1.52 -9.00
CA GLU A 183 16.85 -1.56 -8.60
C GLU A 183 16.38 -0.21 -8.02
N TRP A 184 17.19 0.43 -7.17
CA TRP A 184 16.87 1.74 -6.61
C TRP A 184 16.89 2.87 -7.64
N LYS A 185 17.73 2.75 -8.68
CA LYS A 185 17.67 3.64 -9.83
C LYS A 185 16.35 3.47 -10.60
N GLN A 186 15.89 2.23 -10.78
CA GLN A 186 14.59 1.95 -11.39
C GLN A 186 13.45 2.52 -10.54
N VAL A 187 13.47 2.34 -9.22
CA VAL A 187 12.48 2.91 -8.29
C VAL A 187 12.39 4.43 -8.42
N LEU A 188 13.54 5.13 -8.54
CA LEU A 188 13.56 6.58 -8.77
C LEU A 188 12.94 6.97 -10.12
N GLN A 189 13.22 6.22 -11.18
CA GLN A 189 12.62 6.47 -12.50
C GLN A 189 11.11 6.22 -12.50
N GLU A 190 10.66 5.15 -11.84
CA GLU A 190 9.23 4.85 -11.63
C GLU A 190 8.55 6.00 -10.86
N LEU A 191 9.17 6.47 -9.77
CA LEU A 191 8.68 7.61 -8.98
C LEU A 191 8.56 8.90 -9.81
N GLU A 192 9.60 9.24 -10.59
CA GLU A 192 9.58 10.45 -11.43
C GLU A 192 8.50 10.38 -12.50
N ARG A 193 8.31 9.21 -13.14
CA ARG A 193 7.21 8.99 -14.09
C ARG A 193 5.84 9.07 -13.41
N PHE A 194 5.71 8.49 -12.22
CA PHE A 194 4.49 8.51 -11.43
C PHE A 194 4.09 9.95 -11.08
N LEU A 195 4.99 10.73 -10.49
CA LEU A 195 4.72 12.13 -10.15
C LEU A 195 4.45 12.98 -11.39
N LYS A 196 5.14 12.73 -12.51
CA LYS A 196 4.86 13.45 -13.76
C LYS A 196 3.44 13.17 -14.27
N ALA A 197 2.97 11.94 -14.16
CA ALA A 197 1.65 11.54 -14.63
C ALA A 197 0.52 11.94 -13.66
N ASP A 198 0.79 11.92 -12.36
CA ASP A 198 -0.13 12.32 -11.29
C ASP A 198 -0.15 13.83 -11.06
N GLY A 199 0.03 14.68 -12.08
CA GLY A 199 0.19 16.16 -11.94
C GLY A 199 -0.80 16.86 -10.99
N ALA A 200 -1.89 16.19 -10.61
CA ALA A 200 -2.76 16.49 -9.51
C ALA A 200 -2.12 16.71 -8.13
N TYR A 201 -0.98 16.10 -7.76
CA TYR A 201 -0.38 16.32 -6.43
C TYR A 201 0.15 17.76 -6.21
N LYS A 202 0.35 18.56 -7.27
CA LYS A 202 0.89 19.94 -7.22
C LYS A 202 -0.16 21.06 -7.28
N GLY A 203 -1.42 20.75 -6.93
CA GLY A 203 -2.46 21.77 -6.80
C GLY A 203 -3.67 21.59 -7.71
N SER A 204 -3.88 20.41 -8.31
CA SER A 204 -5.20 20.13 -8.88
C SER A 204 -6.22 19.82 -7.77
N ARG A 205 -7.49 19.83 -8.12
CA ARG A 205 -8.58 19.41 -7.24
C ARG A 205 -8.33 17.99 -6.70
N SER A 206 -8.71 17.74 -5.44
CA SER A 206 -8.71 16.38 -4.87
C SER A 206 -9.62 15.48 -5.70
N LEU A 207 -9.24 14.21 -5.88
CA LEU A 207 -10.16 13.21 -6.43
C LEU A 207 -11.15 12.72 -5.37
N ARG A 208 -10.87 13.01 -4.10
CA ARG A 208 -11.80 12.79 -2.99
C ARG A 208 -12.96 13.76 -3.07
N TYR A 209 -14.10 13.33 -2.55
CA TYR A 209 -15.22 14.22 -2.34
C TYR A 209 -14.85 15.34 -1.36
N ASP A 210 -15.13 16.58 -1.74
CA ASP A 210 -14.89 17.76 -0.91
C ASP A 210 -16.12 18.68 -0.96
N ASN A 211 -16.73 18.98 0.19
CA ASN A 211 -17.92 19.83 0.29
C ASN A 211 -17.73 21.23 -0.32
N LEU A 212 -16.49 21.73 -0.43
CA LEU A 212 -16.19 23.03 -1.02
C LEU A 212 -16.34 23.02 -2.55
N PHE A 213 -16.18 21.87 -3.20
CA PHE A 213 -16.13 21.74 -4.67
C PHE A 213 -17.18 20.78 -5.23
N ASP A 214 -17.70 19.87 -4.41
CA ASP A 214 -18.70 18.87 -4.76
C ASP A 214 -20.10 19.25 -4.33
N SER A 215 -21.08 18.74 -5.06
CA SER A 215 -22.49 18.86 -4.66
C SER A 215 -22.73 18.05 -3.39
N TYR A 216 -23.38 18.67 -2.41
CA TYR A 216 -23.82 17.97 -1.20
C TYR A 216 -24.53 16.67 -1.55
N ALA A 217 -24.22 15.59 -0.83
CA ALA A 217 -24.83 14.28 -1.04
C ALA A 217 -26.36 14.32 -0.99
N SER A 218 -26.95 15.23 -0.20
CA SER A 218 -28.40 15.46 -0.12
C SER A 218 -29.03 15.98 -1.41
N ASN A 219 -28.23 16.58 -2.30
CA ASN A 219 -28.69 17.18 -3.55
C ASN A 219 -28.58 16.18 -4.73
N LEU A 220 -27.94 15.03 -4.52
CA LEU A 220 -27.85 13.99 -5.54
C LEU A 220 -29.18 13.24 -5.64
N ALA A 221 -29.59 12.93 -6.87
CA ALA A 221 -30.79 12.14 -7.11
C ALA A 221 -30.64 10.78 -6.42
N SER A 222 -31.61 10.40 -5.58
CA SER A 222 -31.67 9.05 -5.04
C SER A 222 -31.80 8.06 -6.19
N ILE A 223 -30.94 7.05 -6.22
CA ILE A 223 -31.15 5.89 -7.11
C ILE A 223 -32.56 5.35 -6.83
N ALA A 224 -33.29 5.04 -7.90
CA ALA A 224 -34.61 4.44 -7.79
C ALA A 224 -34.53 3.20 -6.88
N ARG A 225 -35.30 3.21 -5.80
CA ARG A 225 -35.31 2.09 -4.86
C ARG A 225 -35.97 0.91 -5.54
N PHE A 226 -35.20 -0.14 -5.86
CA PHE A 226 -35.76 -1.42 -6.30
C PHE A 226 -36.69 -2.04 -5.25
N HIS A 227 -36.52 -1.69 -3.98
CA HIS A 227 -37.36 -2.14 -2.88
C HIS A 227 -37.56 -1.01 -1.87
N SER A 228 -38.80 -0.72 -1.48
CA SER A 228 -39.18 0.45 -0.65
C SER A 228 -38.46 0.54 0.70
N LYS A 229 -37.95 -0.58 1.22
CA LYS A 229 -37.23 -0.69 2.49
C LYS A 229 -35.70 -0.78 2.36
N ARG A 230 -35.14 -0.93 1.16
CA ARG A 230 -33.70 -1.16 0.97
C ARG A 230 -32.99 0.13 0.59
N VAL A 231 -32.01 0.53 1.40
CA VAL A 231 -31.12 1.64 1.13
C VAL A 231 -29.76 1.05 0.79
N LEU A 232 -29.45 1.04 -0.51
CA LEU A 232 -28.19 0.50 -1.00
C LEU A 232 -27.02 1.38 -0.53
N LYS A 233 -25.97 0.75 -0.01
CA LYS A 233 -24.73 1.44 0.41
C LYS A 233 -23.53 0.76 -0.23
N LEU A 234 -22.65 1.56 -0.85
CA LEU A 234 -21.36 1.06 -1.30
C LEU A 234 -20.52 0.66 -0.08
N LYS A 235 -20.25 -0.64 0.07
CA LYS A 235 -19.59 -1.20 1.26
C LYS A 235 -18.22 -1.76 0.94
N GLU A 236 -18.04 -2.35 -0.23
CA GLU A 236 -16.83 -3.04 -0.63
C GLU A 236 -16.42 -2.61 -2.04
N ALA A 237 -15.12 -2.50 -2.28
CA ALA A 237 -14.53 -2.17 -3.57
C ALA A 237 -13.32 -3.07 -3.86
N VAL A 238 -13.34 -3.75 -5.00
CA VAL A 238 -12.20 -4.52 -5.50
C VAL A 238 -11.53 -3.73 -6.62
N LEU A 239 -10.25 -3.40 -6.43
CA LEU A 239 -9.46 -2.63 -7.39
C LEU A 239 -8.33 -3.50 -7.92
N THR A 240 -8.30 -3.70 -9.22
CA THR A 240 -7.20 -4.39 -9.90
C THR A 240 -6.87 -3.73 -11.21
N SER A 241 -5.60 -3.72 -11.55
CA SER A 241 -5.13 -3.29 -12.87
C SER A 241 -4.14 -4.30 -13.44
N TYR A 242 -4.07 -4.36 -14.76
CA TYR A 242 -2.98 -4.95 -15.50
C TYR A 242 -2.85 -4.31 -16.88
N HIS A 243 -1.82 -3.49 -17.04
CA HIS A 243 -1.33 -3.02 -18.34
C HIS A 243 0.16 -3.25 -18.49
N ARG A 244 0.62 -3.26 -19.73
CA ARG A 244 2.07 -3.25 -20.00
C ARG A 244 2.61 -1.85 -19.78
N ASN A 245 3.74 -1.76 -19.11
CA ASN A 245 4.40 -0.49 -18.80
C ASN A 245 3.54 0.49 -17.98
N GLU A 246 2.72 -0.03 -17.06
CA GLU A 246 1.95 0.79 -16.12
C GLU A 246 2.83 1.82 -15.42
N VAL A 247 2.31 3.04 -15.34
CA VAL A 247 2.88 4.04 -14.44
C VAL A 247 2.54 3.61 -13.01
N LYS A 248 3.57 3.25 -12.25
CA LYS A 248 3.44 2.79 -10.87
C LYS A 248 4.56 3.36 -10.00
N PHE A 249 4.32 3.36 -8.70
CA PHE A 249 5.36 3.50 -7.71
C PHE A 249 5.17 2.44 -6.64
N THR A 250 6.20 1.64 -6.38
CA THR A 250 6.12 0.42 -5.57
C THR A 250 5.14 -0.60 -6.18
N GLU A 251 4.08 -0.95 -5.47
CA GLU A 251 3.01 -1.87 -5.87
C GLU A 251 1.71 -1.13 -6.22
N LEU A 252 1.72 0.21 -6.18
CA LEU A 252 0.55 1.04 -6.44
C LEU A 252 0.63 1.63 -7.85
N THR A 253 -0.30 1.21 -8.71
CA THR A 253 -0.46 1.77 -10.06
C THR A 253 -1.19 3.11 -9.98
N LEU A 254 -0.97 3.97 -10.98
CA LEU A 254 -1.53 5.33 -11.01
C LEU A 254 -3.05 5.33 -10.97
N ASP A 255 -3.68 4.43 -11.71
CA ASP A 255 -5.12 4.29 -11.80
C ASP A 255 -5.72 3.78 -10.48
N THR A 256 -5.11 2.79 -9.84
CA THR A 256 -5.48 2.35 -8.49
C THR A 256 -5.31 3.50 -7.49
N PHE A 257 -4.21 4.25 -7.53
CA PHE A 257 -3.99 5.41 -6.66
C PHE A 257 -5.09 6.48 -6.81
N ARG A 258 -5.59 6.70 -8.03
CA ARG A 258 -6.70 7.62 -8.31
C ARG A 258 -8.03 7.07 -7.82
N MET A 259 -8.31 5.79 -8.09
CA MET A 259 -9.52 5.12 -7.63
C MET A 259 -9.61 5.04 -6.10
N LEU A 260 -8.48 4.86 -5.40
CA LEU A 260 -8.47 4.92 -3.94
C LEU A 260 -8.96 6.27 -3.41
N GLN A 261 -8.61 7.37 -4.08
CA GLN A 261 -9.04 8.71 -3.68
C GLN A 261 -10.50 8.97 -4.05
N SER A 262 -10.96 8.53 -5.23
CA SER A 262 -12.36 8.74 -5.65
C SER A 262 -13.39 8.00 -4.79
N LEU A 263 -12.95 6.99 -4.04
CA LEU A 263 -13.78 6.24 -3.09
C LEU A 263 -13.78 6.82 -1.67
N GLU A 264 -13.12 7.95 -1.43
CA GLU A 264 -12.99 8.55 -0.10
C GLU A 264 -13.76 9.86 0.05
N TRP A 265 -14.43 9.99 1.19
CA TRP A 265 -14.98 11.25 1.69
C TRP A 265 -13.89 12.12 2.36
N GLU A 266 -13.69 13.36 1.91
CA GLU A 266 -12.77 14.36 2.48
C GLU A 266 -13.47 15.74 2.66
N PRO A 267 -14.56 15.84 3.44
CA PRO A 267 -15.41 17.04 3.49
C PRO A 267 -14.76 18.32 4.02
N THR A 268 -13.59 18.25 4.66
CA THR A 268 -12.99 19.39 5.40
C THR A 268 -11.48 19.52 5.19
N GLY A 269 -10.89 18.84 4.21
CA GLY A 269 -9.43 18.75 4.11
C GLY A 269 -8.79 18.15 5.38
N SER A 270 -9.43 17.12 5.95
CA SER A 270 -9.11 16.58 7.28
C SER A 270 -7.65 16.15 7.43
N TYR A 271 -6.99 15.73 6.34
CA TYR A 271 -5.57 15.40 6.31
C TYR A 271 -4.65 16.63 6.45
N GLN A 272 -5.12 17.81 6.01
CA GLN A 272 -4.39 19.07 6.09
C GLN A 272 -4.46 19.67 7.48
N ILE A 273 -5.67 19.71 8.06
CA ILE A 273 -5.95 20.23 9.41
C ILE A 273 -5.28 19.37 10.47
N ALA A 274 -5.47 18.05 10.41
CA ALA A 274 -5.01 17.12 11.44
C ALA A 274 -3.51 17.20 11.73
N VAL A 275 -2.68 17.35 10.69
CA VAL A 275 -1.23 17.43 10.88
C VAL A 275 -0.79 18.85 11.26
N LYS A 276 -1.51 19.90 10.83
CA LYS A 276 -1.20 21.29 11.18
C LYS A 276 -1.42 21.55 12.68
N GLU A 277 -2.51 21.03 13.25
CA GLU A 277 -2.77 21.13 14.69
C GLU A 277 -1.76 20.32 15.51
N LEU A 278 -1.33 19.17 14.99
CA LEU A 278 -0.26 18.37 15.62
C LEU A 278 1.11 19.08 15.58
N THR A 279 1.38 19.93 14.59
CA THR A 279 2.62 20.75 14.54
C THR A 279 2.51 22.06 15.31
N GLU A 280 1.35 22.70 15.40
CA GLU A 280 1.16 23.99 16.09
C GLU A 280 1.00 23.84 17.62
N ASN A 281 0.38 22.76 18.12
CA ASN A 281 0.30 22.48 19.56
C ASN A 281 1.59 21.88 20.15
N GLY A 282 2.65 21.76 19.35
CA GLY A 282 3.97 21.28 19.75
C GLY A 282 4.79 22.34 20.49
N THR A 283 4.35 22.78 21.68
CA THR A 283 5.29 23.42 22.62
C THR A 283 6.43 22.44 22.88
N MET A 284 7.66 22.89 22.63
CA MET A 284 8.92 22.19 22.89
C MET A 284 8.96 21.65 24.32
N SER A 285 8.44 20.45 24.54
CA SER A 285 8.51 19.72 25.79
C SER A 285 9.36 18.48 25.52
N ASP A 286 10.46 18.37 26.27
CA ASP A 286 11.44 17.29 26.27
C ASP A 286 10.86 15.93 26.73
N GLN A 287 9.54 15.74 26.63
CA GLN A 287 8.85 14.51 27.00
C GLN A 287 8.82 13.53 25.83
N SER A 288 9.52 12.43 26.07
CA SER A 288 9.78 11.32 25.16
C SER A 288 8.54 10.64 24.57
N GLY A 289 8.27 10.88 23.28
CA GLY A 289 7.53 9.93 22.43
C GLY A 289 6.67 10.60 21.35
N PRO A 290 6.27 9.88 20.28
CA PRO A 290 4.94 10.10 19.72
C PRO A 290 3.97 9.72 20.85
N SER A 291 3.39 10.72 21.52
CA SER A 291 2.38 10.48 22.56
C SER A 291 1.32 9.53 22.00
N GLY A 292 0.97 8.54 22.81
CA GLY A 292 0.23 7.37 22.37
C GLY A 292 -1.15 7.74 21.82
N LEU A 293 -1.43 7.22 20.62
CA LEU A 293 -2.72 7.29 19.93
C LEU A 293 -3.08 8.71 19.49
N ILE A 294 -3.47 8.83 18.23
CA ILE A 294 -4.16 9.99 17.66
C ILE A 294 -5.13 10.51 18.72
N ASP A 295 -5.01 11.78 19.11
CA ASP A 295 -5.83 12.38 20.16
C ASP A 295 -7.32 12.08 19.89
N ILE A 296 -8.07 11.72 20.93
CA ILE A 296 -9.51 11.49 20.83
C ILE A 296 -10.19 12.79 20.35
N HIS A 297 -9.62 13.95 20.65
CA HIS A 297 -10.12 15.23 20.14
C HIS A 297 -10.01 15.31 18.60
N LEU A 298 -8.85 14.92 18.05
CA LEU A 298 -8.61 14.84 16.61
C LEU A 298 -9.53 13.82 15.91
N SER A 299 -10.09 12.87 16.66
CA SER A 299 -11.06 11.91 16.12
C SER A 299 -12.42 12.55 15.79
N THR A 300 -12.86 13.58 16.52
CA THR A 300 -14.15 14.26 16.27
C THR A 300 -14.05 15.27 15.12
N GLU A 301 -12.85 15.83 14.86
CA GLU A 301 -12.64 16.82 13.79
C GLU A 301 -12.35 16.19 12.41
N ILE A 302 -11.76 14.99 12.35
CA ILE A 302 -11.43 14.31 11.09
C ILE A 302 -12.66 13.68 10.41
N SER A 303 -13.71 13.33 11.16
CA SER A 303 -14.88 12.63 10.63
C SER A 303 -16.14 13.49 10.77
N ASP A 304 -16.69 13.92 9.64
CA ASP A 304 -18.05 14.47 9.60
C ASP A 304 -19.04 13.32 9.86
N GLY A 305 -19.67 13.33 11.04
CA GLY A 305 -20.65 12.31 11.44
C GLY A 305 -21.90 12.26 10.55
N ASN A 306 -22.09 13.25 9.68
CA ASN A 306 -23.19 13.28 8.72
C ASN A 306 -22.88 12.53 7.42
N LEU A 307 -21.62 12.18 7.15
CA LEU A 307 -21.24 11.43 5.97
C LEU A 307 -21.30 9.91 6.20
N PRO A 308 -21.65 9.13 5.17
CA PRO A 308 -21.58 7.67 5.25
C PRO A 308 -20.14 7.20 5.39
N SER A 309 -19.95 5.98 5.90
CA SER A 309 -18.63 5.35 5.94
C SER A 309 -18.06 5.15 4.53
N ASN A 310 -16.75 5.32 4.38
CA ASN A 310 -16.04 4.90 3.17
C ASN A 310 -16.19 3.38 2.94
N PRO A 311 -16.22 2.90 1.69
CA PRO A 311 -16.16 1.47 1.41
C PRO A 311 -14.83 0.87 1.83
N GLN A 312 -14.87 -0.38 2.28
CA GLN A 312 -13.69 -1.20 2.40
C GLN A 312 -13.12 -1.53 1.02
N ARG A 313 -11.80 -1.77 0.96
CA ARG A 313 -11.09 -1.88 -0.32
C ARG A 313 -10.15 -3.07 -0.32
N ALA A 314 -10.26 -3.88 -1.38
CA ALA A 314 -9.35 -4.95 -1.71
C ALA A 314 -8.54 -4.54 -2.95
N ILE A 315 -7.28 -4.17 -2.75
CA ILE A 315 -6.36 -3.84 -3.84
C ILE A 315 -5.60 -5.10 -4.22
N ILE A 316 -5.68 -5.51 -5.47
CA ILE A 316 -5.02 -6.72 -5.95
C ILE A 316 -4.07 -6.36 -7.09
N TYR A 317 -2.76 -6.50 -6.83
CA TYR A 317 -1.73 -6.21 -7.81
C TYR A 317 -1.51 -7.41 -8.74
N HIS A 318 -1.89 -7.25 -10.01
CA HIS A 318 -1.74 -8.23 -11.10
C HIS A 318 -2.31 -9.64 -10.77
N PRO A 319 -3.59 -9.81 -10.38
CA PRO A 319 -4.14 -11.11 -10.04
C PRO A 319 -4.17 -12.09 -11.22
N THR A 320 -4.20 -13.39 -10.90
CA THR A 320 -4.78 -14.37 -11.81
C THR A 320 -6.32 -14.28 -11.75
N VAL A 321 -7.02 -14.68 -12.81
CA VAL A 321 -8.49 -14.76 -12.83
C VAL A 321 -9.00 -15.61 -11.67
N SER A 322 -8.39 -16.77 -11.41
CA SER A 322 -8.76 -17.61 -10.26
C SER A 322 -8.56 -16.92 -8.91
N HIS A 323 -7.49 -16.13 -8.76
CA HIS A 323 -7.29 -15.33 -7.54
C HIS A 323 -8.38 -14.26 -7.42
N LEU A 324 -8.68 -13.53 -8.50
CA LEU A 324 -9.75 -12.52 -8.52
C LEU A 324 -11.11 -13.14 -8.14
N ILE A 325 -11.48 -14.27 -8.75
CA ILE A 325 -12.72 -15.00 -8.44
C ILE A 325 -12.77 -15.42 -6.96
N ALA A 326 -11.67 -15.93 -6.41
CA ALA A 326 -11.59 -16.30 -4.99
C ALA A 326 -11.76 -15.09 -4.06
N VAL A 327 -11.19 -13.94 -4.42
CA VAL A 327 -11.37 -12.68 -3.68
C VAL A 327 -12.84 -12.27 -3.69
N LEU A 328 -13.45 -12.23 -4.88
CA LEU A 328 -14.84 -11.83 -5.05
C LEU A 328 -15.79 -12.75 -4.29
N ALA A 329 -15.56 -14.06 -4.33
CA ALA A 329 -16.34 -15.04 -3.57
C ALA A 329 -16.25 -14.79 -2.07
N THR A 330 -15.04 -14.58 -1.55
CA THR A 330 -14.81 -14.29 -0.12
C THR A 330 -15.54 -13.01 0.32
N ILE A 331 -15.48 -11.95 -0.50
CA ILE A 331 -16.18 -10.69 -0.20
C ILE A 331 -17.69 -10.88 -0.23
N CYS A 332 -18.23 -11.59 -1.23
CA CYS A 332 -19.65 -11.86 -1.37
C CYS A 332 -20.23 -12.73 -0.24
N GLU A 333 -19.42 -13.58 0.41
CA GLU A 333 -19.85 -14.33 1.60
C GLU A 333 -20.09 -13.41 2.82
N GLU A 334 -19.33 -12.33 2.96
CA GLU A 334 -19.44 -11.36 4.05
C GLU A 334 -20.38 -10.17 3.74
N LEU A 335 -20.86 -10.08 2.49
CA LEU A 335 -21.65 -8.94 2.01
C LEU A 335 -23.11 -9.02 2.47
N SER A 336 -23.61 -7.93 3.06
CA SER A 336 -25.02 -7.81 3.43
C SER A 336 -25.90 -7.53 2.19
N GLN A 337 -27.17 -7.94 2.23
CA GLN A 337 -28.09 -7.81 1.08
C GLN A 337 -28.37 -6.37 0.63
N ASP A 338 -28.09 -5.37 1.47
CA ASP A 338 -28.25 -3.94 1.17
C ASP A 338 -26.92 -3.27 0.75
N SER A 339 -25.88 -4.06 0.50
CA SER A 339 -24.55 -3.56 0.17
C SER A 339 -24.26 -3.69 -1.32
N ILE A 340 -23.64 -2.65 -1.87
CA ILE A 340 -23.10 -2.64 -3.21
C ILE A 340 -21.63 -3.04 -3.14
N LEU A 341 -21.24 -3.95 -4.04
CA LEU A 341 -19.85 -4.26 -4.37
C LEU A 341 -19.46 -3.43 -5.60
N LEU A 342 -18.35 -2.68 -5.51
CA LEU A 342 -17.72 -2.08 -6.68
C LEU A 342 -16.58 -2.97 -7.17
N ILE A 343 -16.52 -3.23 -8.47
CA ILE A 343 -15.39 -3.91 -9.10
C ILE A 343 -14.81 -2.96 -10.14
N TYR A 344 -13.55 -2.61 -9.95
CA TYR A 344 -12.77 -1.83 -10.90
C TYR A 344 -11.67 -2.71 -11.48
N ILE A 345 -11.69 -2.88 -12.80
CA ILE A 345 -10.69 -3.63 -13.56
C ILE A 345 -10.18 -2.71 -14.68
N SER A 346 -8.89 -2.35 -14.62
CA SER A 346 -8.21 -1.70 -15.75
C SER A 346 -7.25 -2.68 -16.39
N ALA A 347 -7.55 -3.16 -17.59
CA ALA A 347 -6.65 -4.06 -18.29
C ALA A 347 -6.95 -4.11 -19.79
N SER A 348 -5.95 -4.51 -20.57
CA SER A 348 -6.09 -4.55 -22.03
C SER A 348 -6.90 -5.76 -22.49
N GLY A 349 -7.69 -5.57 -23.56
CA GLY A 349 -8.39 -6.66 -24.25
C GLY A 349 -7.50 -7.54 -25.14
N LEU A 350 -6.21 -7.20 -25.30
CA LEU A 350 -5.29 -7.91 -26.19
C LEU A 350 -4.29 -8.77 -25.41
N ALA A 351 -4.45 -10.08 -25.49
CA ALA A 351 -3.37 -11.01 -25.14
C ALA A 351 -2.31 -10.99 -26.24
N ASP A 352 -1.29 -10.12 -26.14
CA ASP A 352 -0.25 -10.12 -27.17
C ASP A 352 0.55 -11.43 -27.14
N GLN A 353 0.33 -12.23 -28.19
CA GLN A 353 0.85 -13.59 -28.40
C GLN A 353 2.38 -13.64 -28.36
N ASN A 354 3.07 -12.52 -28.58
CA ASN A 354 4.53 -12.43 -28.50
C ASN A 354 5.07 -12.57 -27.07
N ALA A 355 4.27 -12.31 -26.03
CA ALA A 355 4.71 -12.50 -24.64
C ALA A 355 4.88 -13.98 -24.28
N TYR A 356 3.94 -14.85 -24.71
CA TYR A 356 4.03 -16.28 -24.46
C TYR A 356 5.28 -16.91 -25.10
N GLN A 357 5.66 -16.45 -26.30
CA GLN A 357 6.89 -16.91 -26.97
C GLN A 357 8.17 -16.47 -26.24
N LYS A 358 8.21 -15.26 -25.68
CA LYS A 358 9.40 -14.75 -24.96
C LYS A 358 9.66 -15.45 -23.63
N TYR A 359 8.62 -15.86 -22.90
CA TYR A 359 8.78 -16.61 -21.65
C TYR A 359 9.14 -18.09 -21.91
N ALA A 360 8.56 -18.72 -22.93
CA ALA A 360 8.89 -20.10 -23.31
C ALA A 360 10.31 -20.25 -23.90
N SER A 361 10.86 -19.21 -24.52
CA SER A 361 12.21 -19.24 -25.09
C SER A 361 13.33 -18.89 -24.09
N SER A 362 12.98 -18.52 -22.84
CA SER A 362 13.97 -18.22 -21.80
C SER A 362 14.37 -19.42 -20.93
N SER A 363 13.66 -20.56 -21.05
CA SER A 363 14.04 -21.81 -20.38
C SER A 363 15.04 -22.60 -21.22
N THR A 364 16.32 -22.33 -21.06
CA THR A 364 17.39 -23.23 -21.48
C THR A 364 17.35 -24.50 -20.62
N SER A 365 16.56 -25.50 -20.99
CA SER A 365 16.83 -26.89 -20.62
C SER A 365 16.16 -27.86 -21.60
N ARG A 366 16.94 -28.84 -22.02
CA ARG A 366 16.56 -29.90 -22.96
C ARG A 366 15.56 -30.84 -22.29
N SER A 367 14.28 -30.66 -22.57
CA SER A 367 13.29 -31.73 -22.49
C SER A 367 12.08 -31.29 -23.31
N ARG A 368 11.81 -31.97 -24.43
CA ARG A 368 10.52 -31.88 -25.12
C ARG A 368 9.43 -32.41 -24.17
N PRO A 369 8.39 -31.65 -23.80
CA PRO A 369 7.13 -32.24 -23.42
C PRO A 369 6.29 -32.37 -24.70
N ALA A 370 5.97 -33.61 -25.06
CA ALA A 370 4.99 -33.92 -26.09
C ALA A 370 3.59 -33.55 -25.59
N SER A 371 3.20 -32.28 -25.75
CA SER A 371 1.81 -31.81 -25.78
C SER A 371 1.80 -30.30 -26.02
N ALA A 372 2.41 -29.86 -27.13
CA ALA A 372 2.04 -28.55 -27.68
C ALA A 372 0.65 -28.74 -28.29
N PHE A 373 -0.38 -28.22 -27.63
CA PHE A 373 -1.61 -27.90 -28.33
C PHE A 373 -1.19 -27.00 -29.50
N LEU A 374 -1.22 -27.55 -30.70
CA LEU A 374 -1.15 -26.78 -31.93
C LEU A 374 -2.35 -25.84 -31.88
N ILE A 375 -2.13 -24.61 -31.44
CA ILE A 375 -3.04 -23.52 -31.77
C ILE A 375 -2.83 -23.35 -33.27
N ASP A 376 -3.71 -23.97 -34.04
CA ASP A 376 -3.88 -23.68 -35.45
C ASP A 376 -3.84 -22.16 -35.61
N LYS A 377 -3.09 -21.69 -36.60
CA LYS A 377 -3.13 -20.28 -37.02
C LYS A 377 -4.61 -19.89 -37.13
N PRO A 378 -5.12 -18.91 -36.36
CA PRO A 378 -6.41 -18.38 -36.69
C PRO A 378 -6.24 -17.64 -38.00
N ASN A 379 -7.06 -18.01 -38.98
CA ASN A 379 -7.37 -17.14 -40.10
C ASN A 379 -7.56 -15.71 -39.56
N SER A 380 -7.04 -14.72 -40.27
CA SER A 380 -7.12 -13.29 -39.95
C SER A 380 -8.54 -12.71 -40.08
N HIS A 381 -9.58 -13.53 -39.88
CA HIS A 381 -10.98 -13.17 -39.83
C HIS A 381 -11.70 -14.15 -38.90
N ALA A 382 -12.39 -13.60 -37.87
CA ALA A 382 -13.31 -14.24 -36.91
C ALA A 382 -12.77 -14.55 -35.49
N SER A 383 -12.95 -13.57 -34.59
CA SER A 383 -13.46 -13.70 -33.21
C SER A 383 -13.17 -12.38 -32.50
N SER A 384 -14.21 -11.58 -32.22
CA SER A 384 -14.10 -10.53 -31.21
C SER A 384 -13.90 -11.28 -29.90
N ASP A 385 -12.65 -11.36 -29.45
CA ASP A 385 -12.32 -12.06 -28.23
C ASP A 385 -12.77 -11.16 -27.06
N ASP A 386 -14.04 -11.32 -26.67
CA ASP A 386 -14.78 -10.52 -25.69
C ASP A 386 -14.30 -10.77 -24.24
N HIS A 387 -13.00 -10.54 -23.99
CA HIS A 387 -12.36 -10.71 -22.68
C HIS A 387 -11.40 -9.56 -22.33
N VAL A 388 -10.98 -9.54 -21.07
CA VAL A 388 -9.89 -8.68 -20.57
C VAL A 388 -8.74 -9.56 -20.09
N TRP A 389 -7.50 -9.24 -20.46
CA TRP A 389 -6.33 -10.04 -20.10
C TRP A 389 -5.62 -9.48 -18.87
N LEU A 390 -5.58 -10.27 -17.78
CA LEU A 390 -4.97 -9.89 -16.50
C LEU A 390 -3.46 -10.22 -16.42
N GLY A 391 -2.82 -10.47 -17.56
CA GLY A 391 -1.37 -10.67 -17.67
C GLY A 391 -0.89 -12.11 -17.53
N PRO A 392 0.40 -12.38 -17.73
CA PRO A 392 0.95 -13.72 -17.60
C PRO A 392 1.31 -13.99 -16.14
N ARG A 393 0.70 -15.02 -15.53
CA ARG A 393 1.10 -15.52 -14.20
C ARG A 393 1.07 -17.05 -14.13
N GLY A 394 2.04 -17.64 -13.43
CA GLY A 394 2.16 -19.09 -13.25
C GLY A 394 2.64 -19.84 -14.49
N ASN A 395 2.18 -21.07 -14.68
CA ASN A 395 2.59 -22.00 -15.76
C ASN A 395 2.03 -21.65 -17.17
N GLY A 396 1.60 -20.41 -17.42
CA GLY A 396 1.15 -19.99 -18.75
C GLY A 396 -0.30 -20.41 -19.10
N GLY A 397 -1.17 -20.62 -18.11
CA GLY A 397 -2.60 -20.79 -18.35
C GLY A 397 -3.26 -19.49 -18.84
N PRO A 398 -4.44 -19.57 -19.50
CA PRO A 398 -5.17 -18.40 -19.96
C PRO A 398 -5.58 -17.55 -18.75
N ASN A 399 -5.18 -16.27 -18.74
CA ASN A 399 -5.54 -15.30 -17.72
C ASN A 399 -6.52 -14.26 -18.27
N ASN A 400 -7.46 -14.75 -19.08
CA ASN A 400 -8.51 -13.99 -19.74
C ASN A 400 -9.73 -14.01 -18.82
N LEU A 401 -10.20 -12.83 -18.43
CA LEU A 401 -11.44 -12.65 -17.71
C LEU A 401 -12.55 -12.41 -18.72
N TYR A 402 -13.56 -13.28 -18.72
CA TYR A 402 -14.74 -13.15 -19.57
C TYR A 402 -15.90 -12.52 -18.78
N PRO A 403 -16.85 -11.83 -19.43
CA PRO A 403 -18.05 -11.31 -18.75
C PRO A 403 -18.80 -12.38 -17.95
N GLU A 404 -18.84 -13.62 -18.44
CA GLU A 404 -19.51 -14.75 -17.81
C GLU A 404 -18.92 -15.12 -16.44
N ASP A 405 -17.61 -14.88 -16.24
CA ASP A 405 -16.93 -15.13 -14.96
C ASP A 405 -17.47 -14.22 -13.84
N LEU A 406 -18.07 -13.09 -14.19
CA LEU A 406 -18.63 -12.14 -13.23
C LEU A 406 -20.12 -12.37 -12.91
N ILE A 407 -20.82 -13.18 -13.71
CA ILE A 407 -22.25 -13.49 -13.52
C ILE A 407 -22.56 -14.01 -12.11
N PRO A 408 -21.79 -14.94 -11.51
CA PRO A 408 -22.08 -15.44 -10.16
C PRO A 408 -22.16 -14.33 -9.10
N PHE A 409 -21.44 -13.23 -9.28
CA PHE A 409 -21.36 -12.12 -8.33
C PHE A 409 -22.49 -11.08 -8.50
N THR A 410 -23.29 -11.19 -9.56
CA THR A 410 -24.49 -10.35 -9.79
C THR A 410 -25.66 -10.69 -8.87
N ARG A 411 -25.53 -11.73 -8.04
CA ARG A 411 -26.47 -12.04 -6.94
C ARG A 411 -26.53 -10.93 -5.88
N TYR A 412 -25.51 -10.08 -5.83
CA TYR A 412 -25.48 -8.86 -5.02
C TYR A 412 -25.52 -7.63 -5.93
N PRO A 413 -26.04 -6.49 -5.43
CA PRO A 413 -25.91 -5.22 -6.13
C PRO A 413 -24.44 -4.94 -6.49
N LEU A 414 -24.16 -4.83 -7.78
CA LEU A 414 -22.82 -4.69 -8.33
C LEU A 414 -22.70 -3.38 -9.10
N PHE A 415 -21.60 -2.67 -8.90
CA PHE A 415 -21.18 -1.56 -9.75
C PHE A 415 -19.86 -1.91 -10.43
N LEU A 416 -19.90 -2.15 -11.74
CA LEU A 416 -18.76 -2.62 -12.52
C LEU A 416 -18.15 -1.47 -13.33
N VAL A 417 -16.85 -1.27 -13.19
CA VAL A 417 -16.05 -0.34 -14.01
C VAL A 417 -14.97 -1.15 -14.72
N ILE A 418 -15.11 -1.28 -16.05
CA ILE A 418 -14.10 -1.88 -16.92
C ILE A 418 -13.42 -0.77 -17.71
N ASP A 419 -12.17 -0.48 -17.35
CA ASP A 419 -11.30 0.43 -18.09
C ASP A 419 -10.45 -0.40 -19.08
N SER A 420 -11.01 -0.58 -20.28
CA SER A 420 -10.44 -1.43 -21.32
C SER A 420 -10.97 -1.03 -22.70
N GLU A 421 -10.17 -1.28 -23.73
CA GLU A 421 -10.63 -1.21 -25.13
C GLU A 421 -11.78 -2.19 -25.39
N ASN A 422 -11.84 -3.28 -24.62
CA ASN A 422 -12.87 -4.31 -24.73
C ASN A 422 -14.00 -4.18 -23.69
N SER A 423 -14.14 -3.01 -23.08
CA SER A 423 -15.18 -2.74 -22.07
C SER A 423 -16.61 -2.95 -22.58
N HIS A 424 -16.83 -2.92 -23.89
CA HIS A 424 -18.14 -3.14 -24.50
C HIS A 424 -18.67 -4.56 -24.29
N ALA A 425 -17.79 -5.57 -24.25
CA ALA A 425 -18.15 -6.97 -23.97
C ALA A 425 -18.86 -7.12 -22.60
N PHE A 426 -18.46 -6.33 -21.62
CA PHE A 426 -18.99 -6.37 -20.25
C PHE A 426 -20.31 -5.60 -20.08
N LYS A 427 -20.80 -4.93 -21.13
CA LYS A 427 -22.11 -4.25 -21.13
C LYS A 427 -23.27 -5.19 -21.46
N ALA A 428 -23.01 -6.27 -22.21
CA ALA A 428 -24.03 -7.09 -22.87
C ALA A 428 -24.77 -8.06 -21.94
N GLY A 429 -24.31 -8.25 -20.70
CA GLY A 429 -24.99 -9.12 -19.72
C GLY A 429 -26.25 -8.56 -19.07
N HIS A 430 -26.74 -7.39 -19.53
CA HIS A 430 -27.86 -6.65 -18.93
C HIS A 430 -29.08 -6.44 -19.83
N THR A 431 -29.22 -7.18 -20.95
CA THR A 431 -30.50 -7.23 -21.70
C THR A 431 -31.44 -8.30 -21.18
#